data_AF-A0A853CV77-F1
#
_entry.id   AF-A0A853CV77-F1
#
_cell.length_a   1.000
_cell.length_b   1.000
_cell.length_c   1.000
_cell.angle_alpha   90.00
_cell.angle_beta   90.00
_cell.angle_gamma   90.00
#
_symmetry.space_group_name_H-M   'P 1'
#
loop_
_entity.id
_entity.type
_entity.pdbx_description
1 polymer ?
#
loop_
_entity_poly.entity_id
_entity_poly.type
_entity_poly.pdbx_seq_one_letter_code
_entity_poly.pdbx_strand_id
1 'polypeptide(L)'
;MIVATMLAFALAGCAPVGRTNDFGGAVVPPAEFSTKTDIQTLDEALAHADDLVRLLGGEWLDAGVPPGVFDPTDRSGWSSGPCGAHNTNQYAIFLQQVAPVADPTAKIEQVREHWKGLGYRVRQIGPAETSKTMFTEIVVDLPFGAGLSFNASTTGMGITTEGECVIKQ
;
A
#
# COMPACT_ATOMS: atom_id res chain seq x y z
N MET A 1 -50.10 -24.12 21.80
CA MET A 1 -48.76 -23.58 22.06
C MET A 1 -48.28 -22.89 20.79
N ILE A 2 -48.29 -21.56 20.77
CA ILE A 2 -47.64 -20.75 19.72
C ILE A 2 -46.81 -19.71 20.47
N VAL A 3 -45.50 -19.80 20.32
CA VAL A 3 -44.52 -18.87 20.88
C VAL A 3 -44.42 -17.70 19.92
N ALA A 4 -44.85 -16.51 20.34
CA ALA A 4 -44.67 -15.27 19.59
C ALA A 4 -43.36 -14.61 20.04
N THR A 5 -42.31 -14.79 19.24
CA THR A 5 -40.99 -14.18 19.43
C THR A 5 -41.07 -12.71 19.02
N MET A 6 -41.03 -11.79 19.98
CA MET A 6 -40.81 -10.38 19.68
C MET A 6 -39.34 -10.16 19.30
N LEU A 7 -39.08 -9.83 18.03
CA LEU A 7 -37.79 -9.29 17.60
C LEU A 7 -37.62 -7.88 18.18
N ALA A 8 -36.66 -7.72 19.08
CA ALA A 8 -36.15 -6.40 19.44
C ALA A 8 -35.17 -5.94 18.34
N PHE A 9 -35.56 -4.86 17.64
CA PHE A 9 -34.65 -4.05 16.84
C PHE A 9 -33.67 -3.35 17.78
N ALA A 10 -32.41 -3.76 17.77
CA ALA A 10 -31.32 -2.99 18.35
C ALA A 10 -30.46 -2.44 17.20
N LEU A 11 -30.58 -1.11 17.06
CA LEU A 11 -29.81 -0.16 16.28
C LEU A 11 -28.46 -0.70 15.78
N ALA A 12 -28.34 -0.86 14.46
CA ALA A 12 -27.06 -0.92 13.79
C ALA A 12 -26.35 0.43 14.02
N GLY A 13 -25.38 0.42 14.94
CA GLY A 13 -24.45 1.52 15.10
C GLY A 13 -23.73 1.75 13.78
N CYS A 14 -23.70 3.00 13.33
CA CYS A 14 -22.84 3.44 12.23
C CYS A 14 -21.39 3.07 12.55
N ALA A 15 -20.85 2.06 11.87
CA ALA A 15 -19.41 1.90 11.79
C ALA A 15 -18.87 3.07 10.94
N PRO A 16 -17.85 3.81 11.40
CA PRO A 16 -17.11 4.69 10.50
C PRO A 16 -16.50 3.79 9.43
N VAL A 17 -16.86 4.05 8.17
CA VAL A 17 -16.24 3.43 7.00
C VAL A 17 -14.83 4.03 6.89
N GLY A 18 -13.90 3.50 7.68
CA GLY A 18 -12.48 3.71 7.49
C GLY A 18 -12.03 2.97 6.23
N ARG A 19 -11.11 3.57 5.47
CA ARG A 19 -10.43 2.94 4.33
C ARG A 19 -9.74 1.65 4.80
N THR A 20 -10.34 0.49 4.59
CA THR A 20 -9.70 -0.81 4.88
C THR A 20 -9.43 -1.53 3.56
N ASN A 21 -8.20 -1.41 3.06
CA ASN A 21 -7.65 -2.38 2.11
C ASN A 21 -6.89 -3.40 2.95
N ASP A 22 -7.57 -4.49 3.28
CA ASP A 22 -7.04 -5.63 4.03
C ASP A 22 -6.13 -6.44 3.09
N PHE A 23 -4.86 -6.08 3.03
CA PHE A 23 -3.82 -6.91 2.41
C PHE A 23 -3.16 -7.70 3.54
N GLY A 24 -3.33 -9.03 3.47
CA GLY A 24 -2.95 -9.97 4.52
C GLY A 24 -1.53 -9.73 5.02
N GLY A 25 -1.43 -9.37 6.30
CA GLY A 25 -0.17 -9.05 6.96
C GLY A 25 0.80 -10.22 6.87
N ALA A 26 1.96 -9.97 6.27
CA ALA A 26 3.11 -10.84 6.45
C ALA A 26 3.39 -10.94 7.97
N VAL A 27 3.41 -12.16 8.50
CA VAL A 27 3.73 -12.39 9.92
C VAL A 27 5.23 -12.18 10.10
N VAL A 28 5.61 -10.99 10.58
CA VAL A 28 6.99 -10.65 10.94
C VAL A 28 7.35 -11.32 12.27
N PRO A 29 8.50 -12.03 12.39
CA PRO A 29 8.93 -12.62 13.66
C PRO A 29 9.25 -11.57 14.75
N PRO A 30 9.09 -11.90 16.04
CA PRO A 30 8.91 -10.93 17.14
C PRO A 30 10.14 -10.13 17.62
N ALA A 31 11.24 -10.09 16.86
CA ALA A 31 12.50 -9.47 17.29
C ALA A 31 12.90 -8.18 16.54
N GLU A 32 12.11 -7.73 15.56
CA GLU A 32 12.53 -6.71 14.58
C GLU A 32 11.43 -5.66 14.33
N PHE A 33 10.89 -5.05 15.39
CA PHE A 33 10.07 -3.85 15.22
C PHE A 33 10.95 -2.62 15.19
N SER A 34 10.57 -1.65 14.36
CA SER A 34 11.24 -0.38 14.30
C SER A 34 11.08 0.39 15.60
N THR A 35 12.11 1.16 15.94
CA THR A 35 12.10 2.10 17.08
C THR A 35 11.59 3.49 16.69
N LYS A 36 11.24 3.67 15.42
CA LYS A 36 10.64 4.90 14.90
C LYS A 36 9.24 5.12 15.48
N THR A 37 8.83 6.37 15.47
CA THR A 37 7.44 6.77 15.76
C THR A 37 6.53 6.51 14.55
N ASP A 38 5.23 6.40 14.79
CA ASP A 38 4.22 6.28 13.72
C ASP A 38 4.35 7.38 12.65
N ILE A 39 4.66 8.62 13.05
CA ILE A 39 4.79 9.74 12.10
C ILE A 39 6.05 9.58 11.23
N GLN A 40 7.16 9.11 11.81
CA GLN A 40 8.39 8.88 11.06
C GLN A 40 8.21 7.79 10.00
N THR A 41 7.49 6.71 10.31
CA THR A 41 7.24 5.64 9.33
C THR A 41 6.26 6.08 8.24
N LEU A 42 5.29 6.95 8.56
CA LEU A 42 4.44 7.60 7.56
C LEU A 42 5.24 8.52 6.62
N ASP A 43 6.07 9.41 7.17
CA ASP A 43 6.86 10.34 6.35
C ASP A 43 7.82 9.59 5.40
N GLU A 44 8.41 8.48 5.85
CA GLU A 44 9.25 7.63 4.99
C GLU A 44 8.46 6.92 3.89
N ALA A 45 7.28 6.36 4.22
CA ALA A 45 6.42 5.75 3.22
C ALA A 45 5.98 6.76 2.15
N LEU A 46 5.59 7.98 2.57
CA LEU A 46 5.25 9.08 1.67
C LEU A 46 6.44 9.51 0.81
N ALA A 47 7.66 9.55 1.36
CA ALA A 47 8.86 9.88 0.60
C ALA A 47 9.17 8.83 -0.47
N HIS A 48 8.99 7.54 -0.17
CA HIS A 48 9.13 6.47 -1.16
C HIS A 48 8.08 6.56 -2.28
N ALA A 49 6.83 6.93 -1.94
CA ALA A 49 5.79 7.13 -2.92
C ALA A 49 6.09 8.36 -3.81
N ASP A 50 6.51 9.49 -3.21
CA ASP A 50 6.90 10.71 -3.94
C ASP A 50 8.07 10.48 -4.90
N ASP A 51 9.06 9.70 -4.48
CA ASP A 51 10.21 9.33 -5.31
C ASP A 51 9.77 8.67 -6.63
N LEU A 52 8.86 7.68 -6.56
CA LEU A 52 8.32 7.05 -7.77
C LEU A 52 7.39 7.96 -8.57
N VAL A 53 6.56 8.76 -7.90
CA VAL A 53 5.67 9.73 -8.57
C VAL A 53 6.50 10.72 -9.39
N ARG A 54 7.61 11.22 -8.86
CA ARG A 54 8.53 12.13 -9.56
C ARG A 54 9.28 11.44 -10.70
N LEU A 55 9.71 10.20 -10.49
CA LEU A 55 10.40 9.39 -11.51
C LEU A 55 9.50 9.13 -12.73
N LEU A 56 8.25 8.75 -12.47
CA LEU A 56 7.30 8.32 -13.50
C LEU A 56 6.56 9.49 -14.13
N GLY A 57 6.40 10.58 -13.38
CA GLY A 57 5.62 11.75 -13.75
C GLY A 57 4.12 11.47 -13.83
N GLY A 58 3.38 12.49 -14.27
CA GLY A 58 1.93 12.46 -14.41
C GLY A 58 1.19 12.67 -13.09
N GLU A 59 -0.14 12.62 -13.17
CA GLU A 59 -1.02 12.72 -12.02
C GLU A 59 -1.25 11.32 -11.42
N TRP A 60 -1.12 11.23 -10.10
CA TRP A 60 -1.34 10.01 -9.33
C TRP A 60 -2.45 10.26 -8.32
N LEU A 61 -3.35 9.29 -8.19
CA LEU A 61 -4.51 9.38 -7.31
C LEU A 61 -4.33 8.46 -6.11
N ASP A 62 -4.76 8.91 -4.93
CA ASP A 62 -4.87 8.04 -3.77
C ASP A 62 -5.99 6.99 -3.93
N ALA A 63 -5.99 5.98 -3.07
CA ALA A 63 -7.06 4.97 -3.01
C ALA A 63 -8.36 5.47 -2.35
N GLY A 64 -8.50 6.79 -2.16
CA GLY A 64 -9.61 7.40 -1.45
C GLY A 64 -10.96 7.27 -2.15
N VAL A 65 -12.03 7.55 -1.40
CA VAL A 65 -13.38 7.68 -1.94
C VAL A 65 -14.00 9.00 -1.48
N PRO A 66 -14.13 10.01 -2.37
CA PRO A 66 -13.60 10.05 -3.73
C PRO A 66 -12.04 10.07 -3.75
N PRO A 67 -11.40 9.63 -4.84
CA PRO A 67 -9.95 9.68 -4.95
C PRO A 67 -9.47 11.13 -5.07
N GLY A 68 -8.41 11.46 -4.35
CA GLY A 68 -7.73 12.75 -4.40
C GLY A 68 -6.42 12.66 -5.18
N VAL A 69 -5.96 13.78 -5.73
CA VAL A 69 -4.60 13.88 -6.27
C VAL A 69 -3.61 13.70 -5.12
N PHE A 70 -2.59 12.87 -5.32
CA PHE A 70 -1.56 12.62 -4.34
C PHE A 70 -0.80 13.91 -4.00
N ASP A 71 -0.79 14.24 -2.71
CA ASP A 71 0.04 15.28 -2.13
C ASP A 71 0.94 14.61 -1.06
N PRO A 72 2.27 14.52 -1.27
CA PRO A 72 3.17 13.91 -0.29
C PRO A 72 3.26 14.71 1.02
N THR A 73 2.67 15.92 1.05
CA THR A 73 2.57 16.73 2.25
C THR A 73 1.27 16.53 3.04
N ASP A 74 0.30 15.79 2.51
CA ASP A 74 -0.89 15.41 3.26
C ASP A 74 -0.58 14.18 4.12
N ARG A 75 -0.78 14.31 5.43
CA ARG A 75 -0.56 13.22 6.41
C ARG A 75 -1.88 12.55 6.81
N SER A 76 -3.01 13.01 6.26
CA SER A 76 -4.33 12.55 6.64
C SER A 76 -4.82 11.40 5.75
N GLY A 77 -5.68 10.53 6.30
CA GLY A 77 -6.41 9.54 5.51
C GLY A 77 -5.60 8.34 4.98
N TRP A 78 -4.32 8.19 5.36
CA TRP A 78 -3.51 7.03 5.01
C TRP A 78 -3.91 5.78 5.80
N SER A 79 -3.84 4.62 5.16
CA SER A 79 -4.18 3.35 5.80
C SER A 79 -3.12 3.00 6.83
N SER A 80 -3.53 2.62 8.03
CA SER A 80 -2.65 2.06 9.04
C SER A 80 -3.28 0.82 9.64
N GLY A 81 -2.53 -0.28 9.68
CA GLY A 81 -3.03 -1.58 10.13
C GLY A 81 -2.00 -2.38 10.92
N PRO A 82 -2.43 -3.44 11.63
CA PRO A 82 -1.52 -4.31 12.37
C PRO A 82 -0.52 -5.00 11.43
N CYS A 83 0.73 -5.13 11.88
CA CYS A 83 1.83 -5.74 11.12
C CYS A 83 2.50 -6.83 11.98
N GLY A 84 2.02 -8.06 11.85
CA GLY A 84 2.53 -9.19 12.64
C GLY A 84 1.92 -9.28 14.04
N ALA A 85 2.55 -8.69 15.06
CA ALA A 85 2.19 -8.94 16.47
C ALA A 85 1.05 -8.03 17.00
N HIS A 86 0.45 -8.42 18.12
CA HIS A 86 -0.51 -7.58 18.85
C HIS A 86 0.14 -6.24 19.24
N ASN A 87 -0.62 -5.14 19.16
CA ASN A 87 -0.14 -3.75 19.38
C ASN A 87 0.95 -3.27 18.40
N THR A 88 1.00 -3.78 17.18
CA THR A 88 1.86 -3.23 16.13
C THR A 88 1.05 -2.43 15.11
N ASN A 89 1.70 -1.53 14.37
CA ASN A 89 1.09 -0.76 13.31
C ASN A 89 2.07 -0.50 12.16
N GLN A 90 1.54 -0.40 10.95
CA GLN A 90 2.27 -0.07 9.74
C GLN A 90 1.39 0.76 8.84
N TYR A 91 1.96 1.82 8.24
CA TYR A 91 1.29 2.61 7.22
C TYR A 91 1.42 1.96 5.85
N ALA A 92 0.35 2.02 5.06
CA ALA A 92 0.33 1.64 3.67
C ALA A 92 -0.19 2.80 2.81
N ILE A 93 0.62 3.22 1.85
CA ILE A 93 0.28 4.19 0.82
C ILE A 93 0.00 3.41 -0.46
N PHE A 94 -1.15 3.65 -1.05
CA PHE A 94 -1.52 3.10 -2.35
C PHE A 94 -1.89 4.23 -3.29
N LEU A 95 -1.16 4.33 -4.39
CA LEU A 95 -1.40 5.28 -5.46
C LEU A 95 -1.70 4.56 -6.76
N GLN A 96 -2.57 5.13 -7.57
CA GLN A 96 -2.92 4.61 -8.88
C GLN A 96 -2.88 5.70 -9.93
N GLN A 97 -2.49 5.31 -11.14
CA GLN A 97 -2.69 6.09 -12.35
C GLN A 97 -3.59 5.28 -13.27
N VAL A 98 -4.85 5.70 -13.40
CA VAL A 98 -5.86 5.02 -14.22
C VAL A 98 -5.86 5.63 -15.63
N ALA A 99 -4.71 5.53 -16.30
CA ALA A 99 -4.51 5.98 -17.67
C ALA A 99 -3.84 4.87 -18.49
N PRO A 100 -4.17 4.74 -19.79
CA PRO A 100 -3.52 3.76 -20.64
C PRO A 100 -2.00 3.93 -20.68
N VAL A 101 -1.27 2.84 -20.46
CA VAL A 101 0.20 2.83 -20.54
C VAL A 101 0.60 2.18 -21.85
N ALA A 102 1.25 2.95 -22.72
CA ALA A 102 1.65 2.47 -24.04
C ALA A 102 2.67 1.32 -23.97
N ASP A 103 3.61 1.38 -23.01
CA ASP A 103 4.63 0.36 -22.79
C ASP A 103 4.81 0.09 -21.28
N PRO A 104 4.01 -0.82 -20.69
CA PRO A 104 4.11 -1.19 -19.29
C PRO A 104 5.47 -1.78 -18.92
N THR A 105 6.09 -2.53 -19.85
CA THR A 105 7.39 -3.17 -19.64
C THR A 105 8.49 -2.13 -19.48
N ALA A 106 8.50 -1.09 -20.33
CA ALA A 106 9.45 0.01 -20.19
C ALA A 106 9.30 0.73 -18.83
N LYS A 107 8.08 0.86 -18.30
CA LYS A 107 7.84 1.43 -16.97
C LYS A 107 8.36 0.55 -15.84
N ILE A 108 8.16 -0.77 -15.94
CA ILE A 108 8.73 -1.73 -14.97
C ILE A 108 10.25 -1.65 -14.95
N GLU A 109 10.89 -1.64 -16.12
CA GLU A 109 12.35 -1.56 -16.20
C GLU A 109 12.88 -0.20 -15.74
N GLN A 110 12.17 0.90 -16.01
CA GLN A 110 12.51 2.22 -15.47
C GLN A 110 12.58 2.21 -13.94
N VAL A 111 11.56 1.66 -13.26
CA VAL A 111 11.52 1.58 -11.80
C VAL A 111 12.55 0.58 -11.27
N ARG A 112 12.73 -0.56 -11.97
CA ARG A 112 13.73 -1.57 -11.59
C ARG A 112 15.14 -0.99 -11.56
N GLU A 113 15.53 -0.27 -12.61
CA GLU A 113 16.88 0.31 -12.71
C GLU A 113 17.07 1.45 -11.70
N HIS A 114 16.04 2.25 -11.45
CA HIS A 114 16.05 3.24 -10.37
C HIS A 114 16.32 2.61 -9.01
N TRP A 115 15.53 1.60 -8.61
CA TRP A 115 15.71 0.91 -7.33
C TRP A 115 17.04 0.17 -7.22
N LYS A 116 17.53 -0.45 -8.30
CA LYS A 116 18.89 -1.03 -8.31
C LYS A 116 19.95 0.05 -8.12
N GLY A 117 19.77 1.23 -8.72
CA GLY A 117 20.65 2.39 -8.53
C GLY A 117 20.72 2.87 -7.08
N LEU A 118 19.64 2.71 -6.31
CA LEU A 118 19.59 2.95 -4.86
C LEU A 118 20.18 1.80 -4.02
N GLY A 119 20.62 0.71 -4.66
CA GLY A 119 21.18 -0.47 -4.00
C GLY A 119 20.15 -1.49 -3.52
N TYR A 120 18.88 -1.36 -3.90
CA TYR A 120 17.82 -2.28 -3.51
C TYR A 120 17.86 -3.60 -4.29
N ARG A 121 17.48 -4.68 -3.60
CA ARG A 121 17.30 -6.00 -4.22
C ARG A 121 15.87 -6.13 -4.75
N VAL A 122 15.71 -5.89 -6.04
CA VAL A 122 14.41 -5.99 -6.71
C VAL A 122 14.07 -7.44 -7.06
N ARG A 123 12.86 -7.88 -6.71
CA ARG A 123 12.25 -9.15 -7.13
C ARG A 123 11.10 -8.88 -8.10
N GLN A 124 10.80 -9.82 -8.98
CA GLN A 124 9.61 -9.75 -9.85
C GLN A 124 8.59 -10.79 -9.40
N ILE A 125 7.32 -10.40 -9.35
CA ILE A 125 6.19 -11.28 -9.04
C ILE A 125 5.43 -11.55 -10.34
N GLY A 126 5.62 -12.76 -10.86
CA GLY A 126 4.92 -13.28 -12.05
C GLY A 126 5.31 -12.62 -13.39
N PRO A 127 5.11 -13.33 -14.51
CA PRO A 127 4.96 -12.68 -15.82
C PRO A 127 3.52 -12.18 -15.98
N ALA A 128 3.33 -11.02 -16.62
CA ALA A 128 2.00 -10.45 -16.91
C ALA A 128 1.02 -11.46 -17.52
N GLU A 129 1.52 -12.39 -18.33
CA GLU A 129 0.77 -13.45 -19.02
C GLU A 129 0.02 -14.40 -18.08
N THR A 130 0.41 -14.48 -16.81
CA THR A 130 -0.21 -15.34 -15.80
C THR A 130 -1.09 -14.59 -14.80
N SER A 131 -1.09 -13.25 -14.85
CA SER A 131 -1.92 -12.41 -14.00
C SER A 131 -3.32 -12.25 -14.59
N LYS A 132 -4.38 -12.47 -13.79
CA LYS A 132 -5.78 -12.23 -14.21
C LYS A 132 -6.02 -10.79 -14.64
N THR A 133 -5.19 -9.88 -14.17
CA THR A 133 -5.25 -8.44 -14.43
C THR A 133 -4.12 -7.97 -15.35
N MET A 134 -3.31 -8.90 -15.87
CA MET A 134 -2.21 -8.67 -16.82
C MET A 134 -1.17 -7.64 -16.36
N PHE A 135 -0.99 -7.46 -15.04
CA PHE A 135 0.08 -6.62 -14.51
C PHE A 135 1.39 -7.40 -14.41
N THR A 136 2.50 -6.74 -14.75
CA THR A 136 3.82 -7.13 -14.23
C THR A 136 4.04 -6.34 -12.94
N GLU A 137 4.57 -7.01 -11.92
CA GLU A 137 4.83 -6.42 -10.60
C GLU A 137 6.28 -6.67 -10.19
N ILE A 138 6.91 -5.64 -9.63
CA ILE A 138 8.22 -5.73 -9.00
C ILE A 138 8.13 -5.23 -7.57
N VAL A 139 8.89 -5.87 -6.69
CA VAL A 139 8.88 -5.59 -5.25
C VAL A 139 10.28 -5.49 -4.67
N VAL A 140 10.40 -4.74 -3.60
CA VAL A 140 11.59 -4.64 -2.74
C VAL A 140 11.15 -4.91 -1.31
N ASP A 141 11.77 -5.89 -0.67
CA ASP A 141 11.64 -6.10 0.77
C ASP A 141 12.64 -5.20 1.50
N LEU A 142 12.14 -4.39 2.42
CA LEU A 142 12.94 -3.50 3.27
C LEU A 142 12.98 -4.04 4.71
N PRO A 143 13.89 -3.55 5.57
CA PRO A 143 13.95 -3.94 6.97
C PRO A 143 12.65 -3.71 7.73
N PHE A 144 12.47 -4.41 8.85
CA PHE A 144 11.36 -4.21 9.80
C PHE A 144 9.96 -4.37 9.17
N GLY A 145 9.86 -5.23 8.14
CA GLY A 145 8.59 -5.51 7.45
C GLY A 145 8.13 -4.43 6.49
N ALA A 146 8.92 -3.39 6.22
CA ALA A 146 8.64 -2.40 5.19
C ALA A 146 8.78 -2.99 3.78
N GLY A 147 8.12 -2.38 2.80
CA GLY A 147 8.08 -2.91 1.44
C GLY A 147 7.73 -1.86 0.40
N LEU A 148 8.28 -2.03 -0.80
CA LEU A 148 7.92 -1.23 -1.98
C LEU A 148 7.39 -2.16 -3.06
N SER A 149 6.30 -1.79 -3.72
CA SER A 149 5.78 -2.47 -4.90
C SER A 149 5.42 -1.47 -5.99
N PHE A 150 5.73 -1.85 -7.23
CA PHE A 150 5.30 -1.15 -8.42
C PHE A 150 4.72 -2.16 -9.42
N ASN A 151 3.57 -1.83 -9.98
CA ASN A 151 2.92 -2.62 -11.01
C ASN A 151 2.48 -1.75 -12.19
N ALA A 152 2.47 -2.37 -13.38
CA ALA A 152 2.02 -1.72 -14.60
C ALA A 152 1.34 -2.70 -15.55
N SER A 153 0.29 -2.24 -16.24
CA SER A 153 -0.34 -2.89 -17.38
C SER A 153 -0.80 -1.84 -18.39
N THR A 154 -1.40 -2.30 -19.49
CA THR A 154 -1.98 -1.43 -20.50
C THR A 154 -3.15 -0.57 -20.00
N THR A 155 -3.72 -0.88 -18.84
CA THR A 155 -4.86 -0.14 -18.26
C THR A 155 -4.46 0.85 -17.17
N GLY A 156 -3.23 0.80 -16.68
CA GLY A 156 -2.76 1.70 -15.62
C GLY A 156 -1.52 1.22 -14.88
N MET A 157 -1.14 1.99 -13.87
CA MET A 157 -0.03 1.70 -12.97
C MET A 157 -0.44 1.84 -11.51
N GLY A 158 0.26 1.13 -10.64
CA GLY A 158 0.09 1.20 -9.20
C GLY A 158 1.42 1.32 -8.47
N ILE A 159 1.44 2.12 -7.42
CA ILE A 159 2.52 2.23 -6.45
C ILE A 159 1.96 1.81 -5.09
N THR A 160 2.65 0.90 -4.41
CA THR A 160 2.39 0.57 -3.01
C THR A 160 3.65 0.78 -2.21
N THR A 161 3.55 1.49 -1.10
CA THR A 161 4.63 1.60 -0.13
C THR A 161 4.12 1.26 1.26
N GLU A 162 4.79 0.34 1.92
CA GLU A 162 4.53 -0.08 3.28
C GLU A 162 5.66 0.44 4.17
N GLY A 163 5.31 1.25 5.17
CA GLY A 163 6.28 1.80 6.14
C GLY A 163 6.84 0.71 7.05
N GLU A 164 7.78 1.04 7.93
CA GLU A 164 8.27 0.06 8.90
C GLU A 164 7.19 -0.30 9.93
N CYS A 165 7.20 -1.56 10.39
CA CYS A 165 6.32 -2.02 11.44
C CYS A 165 6.80 -1.52 12.81
N VAL A 166 5.94 -0.79 13.53
CA VAL A 166 6.24 -0.20 14.85
C VAL A 166 5.29 -0.68 15.93
N ILE A 167 5.69 -0.55 17.19
CA ILE A 167 4.81 -0.78 18.34
C ILE A 167 3.91 0.45 18.51
N LYS A 168 2.59 0.24 18.62
CA LYS A 168 1.60 1.29 18.93
C LYS A 168 1.97 1.93 20.26
N GLN A 169 2.20 3.24 20.24
CA GLN A 169 2.52 4.03 21.43
C GLN A 169 1.25 4.50 22.14
#